data_AF-A0A3D4IEH6-F1
#
_entry.id   AF-A0A3D4IEH6-F1
#
_cell.length_a   1.000
_cell.length_b   1.000
_cell.length_c   1.000
_cell.angle_alpha   90.00
_cell.angle_beta   90.00
_cell.angle_gamma   90.00
#
_symmetry.space_group_name_H-M   'P 1'
#
loop_
_entity.id
_entity.type
_entity.pdbx_description
1 polymer ?
#
loop_
_entity_poly.entity_id
_entity_poly.type
_entity_poly.pdbx_seq_one_letter_code
_entity_poly.pdbx_strand_id
1 'polypeptide(L)'
;FKDVIKEPLDEWIYFFKNNEVLDTFNAKGMSAVKEKLAIDHLPEVEKRKYRKFLDNLSWEASVAQTAKKEQEDAINEAIEKAEKRAEKRGEKRG
;
A
#
# COMPACT_ATOMS: atom_id res chain seq x y z
N PHE A 1 1.44 -27.14 -26.53
CA PHE A 1 2.64 -26.78 -25.74
C PHE A 1 3.20 -28.06 -25.12
N LYS A 2 4.50 -28.36 -25.29
CA LYS A 2 5.14 -29.61 -24.80
C LYS A 2 5.89 -29.40 -23.47
N ASP A 3 5.54 -28.37 -22.70
CA ASP A 3 6.24 -27.96 -21.47
C ASP A 3 7.75 -27.74 -21.67
N VAL A 4 8.14 -27.38 -22.90
CA VAL A 4 9.50 -26.96 -23.27
C VAL A 4 9.52 -25.45 -23.26
N ILE A 5 10.33 -24.86 -22.38
CA ILE A 5 10.47 -23.42 -22.22
C ILE A 5 11.67 -22.96 -23.04
N LYS A 6 11.43 -22.08 -24.02
CA LYS A 6 12.49 -21.51 -24.87
C LYS A 6 12.54 -20.00 -24.81
N GLU A 7 11.37 -19.37 -24.64
CA GLU A 7 11.23 -17.92 -24.62
C GLU A 7 10.43 -17.46 -23.40
N PRO A 8 10.54 -16.17 -23.01
CA PRO A 8 9.77 -15.61 -21.90
C PRO A 8 8.24 -15.82 -22.01
N LEU A 9 7.69 -15.91 -23.22
CA LEU A 9 6.28 -16.23 -23.44
C LEU A 9 5.92 -17.66 -23.00
N ASP A 10 6.83 -18.61 -23.19
CA ASP A 10 6.62 -20.01 -22.79
C ASP A 10 6.53 -20.14 -21.26
N GLU A 11 7.27 -19.31 -20.53
CA GLU A 11 7.17 -19.24 -19.06
C GLU A 11 5.78 -18.78 -18.62
N TRP A 12 5.20 -17.78 -19.31
CA TRP A 12 3.82 -17.36 -19.08
C TRP A 12 2.83 -18.48 -19.38
N ILE A 13 2.99 -19.17 -20.52
CA ILE A 13 2.13 -20.29 -20.90
C ILE A 13 2.21 -21.42 -19.86
N TYR A 14 3.42 -21.73 -19.37
CA TYR A 14 3.62 -22.73 -18.32
C TYR A 14 2.93 -22.31 -17.02
N PHE A 15 3.10 -21.07 -16.57
CA PHE A 15 2.43 -20.56 -15.38
C PHE A 15 0.91 -20.68 -15.51
N PHE A 16 0.31 -20.22 -16.62
CA PHE A 16 -1.15 -20.31 -16.80
C PHE A 16 -1.68 -21.74 -16.86
N LYS A 17 -0.87 -22.70 -17.32
CA LYS A 17 -1.26 -24.11 -17.40
C LYS A 17 -1.12 -24.83 -16.06
N ASN A 18 -0.05 -24.56 -15.33
CA ASN A 18 0.33 -25.35 -14.15
C ASN A 18 0.08 -24.63 -12.82
N ASN A 19 -0.25 -23.33 -12.86
CA ASN A 19 -0.37 -22.47 -11.69
C ASN A 19 0.90 -22.51 -10.80
N GLU A 20 2.06 -22.52 -11.44
CA GLU A 20 3.38 -22.63 -10.81
C GLU A 20 4.39 -21.72 -11.53
N VAL A 21 5.31 -21.14 -10.76
CA VAL A 21 6.44 -20.35 -11.27
C VAL A 21 7.73 -21.02 -10.79
N LEU A 22 8.56 -21.48 -11.73
CA LEU A 22 9.85 -22.09 -11.40
C LEU A 22 10.89 -21.01 -11.07
N ASP A 23 11.88 -21.36 -10.24
CA ASP A 23 12.95 -20.44 -9.85
C ASP A 23 13.82 -19.98 -11.02
N THR A 24 13.81 -20.72 -12.13
CA THR A 24 14.55 -20.40 -13.34
C THR A 24 13.80 -19.42 -14.26
N PHE A 25 12.57 -19.03 -13.94
CA PHE A 25 11.78 -18.13 -14.78
C PHE A 25 12.32 -16.71 -14.69
N ASN A 26 12.63 -16.13 -15.85
CA ASN A 26 13.24 -14.80 -15.96
C ASN A 26 12.37 -13.81 -16.76
N ALA A 27 11.18 -14.23 -17.20
CA ALA A 27 10.24 -13.35 -17.87
C ALA A 27 9.85 -12.18 -16.94
N LYS A 28 9.76 -10.99 -17.53
CA LYS A 28 9.39 -9.77 -16.81
C LYS A 28 8.05 -9.97 -16.11
N GLY A 29 8.02 -9.83 -14.78
CA GLY A 29 6.82 -9.97 -13.95
C GLY A 29 6.70 -11.31 -13.23
N MET A 30 7.54 -12.31 -13.53
CA MET A 30 7.48 -13.63 -12.86
C MET A 30 7.73 -13.57 -11.36
N SER A 31 8.55 -12.64 -10.88
CA SER A 31 8.73 -12.39 -9.45
C SER A 31 7.42 -11.97 -8.76
N ALA A 32 6.69 -11.04 -9.35
CA ALA A 32 5.41 -10.58 -8.83
C ALA A 32 4.34 -11.69 -8.88
N VAL A 33 4.33 -12.49 -9.95
CA VAL A 33 3.45 -13.67 -10.04
C VAL A 33 3.78 -14.67 -8.94
N LYS A 34 5.07 -14.96 -8.71
CA LYS A 34 5.52 -15.88 -7.64
C LYS A 34 5.07 -15.41 -6.25
N GLU A 35 5.19 -14.12 -5.95
CA GLU A 35 4.72 -13.54 -4.69
C GLU A 35 3.20 -13.67 -4.53
N LYS A 36 2.44 -13.37 -5.60
CA LYS A 36 0.97 -13.53 -5.58
C LYS A 36 0.56 -14.98 -5.38
N LEU A 37 1.22 -15.89 -6.09
CA LEU A 37 0.98 -17.32 -6.00
C LEU A 37 1.30 -17.86 -4.60
N ALA A 38 2.37 -17.37 -3.97
CA ALA A 38 2.71 -17.74 -2.60
C ALA A 38 1.59 -17.36 -1.61
N ILE A 39 0.96 -16.19 -1.78
CA ILE A 39 -0.20 -15.77 -0.98
C ILE A 39 -1.42 -16.65 -1.28
N ASP A 40 -1.64 -17.00 -2.55
CA ASP A 40 -2.78 -17.82 -2.94
C ASP A 40 -2.68 -19.26 -2.46
N HIS A 41 -1.46 -19.81 -2.38
CA HIS A 41 -1.17 -21.12 -1.84
C HIS A 41 -1.12 -21.17 -0.30
N LEU A 42 -1.30 -20.04 0.40
CA LEU A 42 -1.40 -20.06 1.86
C LEU A 42 -2.57 -20.93 2.31
N PRO A 43 -2.39 -21.76 3.36
CA PRO A 43 -3.51 -22.42 4.02
C PRO A 43 -4.56 -21.40 4.47
N GLU A 44 -5.83 -21.77 4.43
CA GLU A 44 -6.94 -20.83 4.67
C GLU A 44 -6.87 -20.12 6.03
N VAL A 45 -6.30 -20.78 7.05
CA VAL A 45 -6.01 -20.16 8.36
C VAL A 45 -4.99 -19.02 8.24
N GLU A 46 -3.88 -19.24 7.53
CA GLU A 46 -2.84 -18.24 7.32
C GLU A 46 -3.31 -17.15 6.37
N LYS A 47 -4.08 -17.48 5.32
CA LYS A 47 -4.71 -16.49 4.43
C LYS A 47 -5.63 -15.54 5.19
N ARG A 48 -6.37 -16.04 6.20
CA ARG A 48 -7.17 -15.17 7.10
C ARG A 48 -6.30 -14.30 8.01
N LYS A 49 -5.23 -14.82 8.59
CA LYS A 49 -4.30 -14.02 9.41
C LYS A 49 -3.65 -12.92 8.59
N TYR A 50 -3.20 -13.24 7.37
CA TYR A 50 -2.62 -12.29 6.45
C TYR A 50 -3.59 -11.16 6.09
N ARG A 51 -4.85 -11.49 5.76
CA ARG A 51 -5.90 -10.47 5.53
C ARG A 51 -6.10 -9.57 6.73
N LYS A 52 -6.23 -10.13 7.94
CA LYS A 52 -6.34 -9.33 9.17
C LYS A 52 -5.13 -8.44 9.40
N PHE A 53 -3.93 -8.91 9.09
CA PHE A 53 -2.72 -8.09 9.17
C PHE A 53 -2.79 -6.89 8.21
N LEU A 54 -3.22 -7.10 6.96
CA LEU A 54 -3.42 -6.01 6.01
C LEU A 54 -4.49 -5.02 6.48
N ASP A 55 -5.60 -5.51 7.03
CA ASP A 55 -6.68 -4.68 7.57
C ASP A 55 -6.16 -3.80 8.72
N ASN A 56 -5.35 -4.37 9.62
CA ASN A 56 -4.72 -3.63 10.72
C ASN A 56 -3.77 -2.54 10.22
N LEU A 57 -2.91 -2.85 9.24
CA LEU A 57 -2.02 -1.86 8.64
C LEU A 57 -2.81 -0.71 8.00
N SER A 58 -3.90 -1.02 7.29
CA SER A 58 -4.76 0.00 6.68
C SER A 58 -5.46 0.86 7.74
N TRP A 59 -5.88 0.26 8.85
CA TRP A 59 -6.47 0.98 9.97
C TRP A 59 -5.45 1.92 10.62
N GLU A 60 -4.26 1.43 10.93
CA GLU A 60 -3.17 2.23 11.51
C GLU A 60 -2.79 3.41 10.61
N ALA A 61 -2.68 3.19 9.31
CA ALA A 61 -2.43 4.26 8.34
C ALA A 61 -3.56 5.31 8.34
N SER A 62 -4.81 4.89 8.45
CA SER A 62 -5.96 5.79 8.53
C SER A 62 -5.94 6.63 9.80
N VAL A 63 -5.62 6.02 10.95
CA VAL A 63 -5.46 6.73 12.22
C VAL A 63 -4.35 7.77 12.13
N ALA A 64 -3.18 7.40 11.60
CA ALA A 64 -2.06 8.32 11.43
C ALA A 64 -2.40 9.48 10.49
N GLN A 65 -3.13 9.21 9.40
CA GLN A 65 -3.58 10.24 8.47
C GLN A 65 -4.56 11.22 9.14
N THR A 66 -5.53 10.73 9.90
CA THR A 66 -6.46 11.59 10.64
C THR A 66 -5.71 12.44 11.66
N ALA A 67 -4.82 11.85 12.45
CA ALA A 67 -4.03 12.60 13.44
C ALA A 67 -3.19 13.71 12.79
N LYS A 68 -2.56 13.43 11.64
CA LYS A 68 -1.83 14.44 10.88
C LYS A 68 -2.73 15.59 10.44
N LYS A 69 -3.92 15.27 9.92
CA LYS A 69 -4.89 16.29 9.48
C LYS A 69 -5.36 17.16 10.65
N GLU A 70 -5.73 16.55 11.77
CA GLU A 70 -6.14 17.28 12.97
C GLU A 70 -5.05 18.23 13.47
N GLN A 71 -3.78 17.80 13.39
CA GLN A 71 -2.64 18.65 13.74
C GLN A 71 -2.48 19.83 12.77
N GLU A 72 -2.60 19.60 11.46
CA GLU A 72 -2.55 20.66 10.45
C GLU A 72 -3.68 21.69 10.64
N ASP A 73 -4.91 21.22 10.87
CA ASP A 73 -6.07 22.06 11.13
C ASP A 73 -5.87 22.91 12.41
N ALA A 74 -5.35 22.31 13.49
CA ALA A 74 -5.06 23.02 14.73
C ALA A 74 -3.99 24.11 14.56
N ILE A 75 -2.95 23.86 13.76
CA ILE A 75 -1.91 24.85 13.44
C ILE A 75 -2.51 26.01 12.64
N ASN A 76 -3.30 25.72 11.62
CA ASN A 76 -3.96 26.74 10.79
C ASN A 76 -4.89 27.63 11.63
N GLU A 77 -5.69 27.03 12.51
CA GLU A 77 -6.53 27.79 13.43
C GLU A 77 -5.70 28.67 14.38
N ALA A 78 -4.56 28.19 14.86
CA ALA A 78 -3.68 28.96 15.74
C ALA A 78 -3.09 30.17 15.02
N ILE A 79 -2.68 30.01 13.76
CA ILE A 79 -2.19 31.08 12.89
C ILE A 79 -3.29 32.13 12.67
N GLU A 80 -4.48 31.70 12.25
CA GLU A 80 -5.61 32.61 12.00
C GLU A 80 -5.99 33.40 13.26
N LYS A 81 -6.01 32.74 14.43
CA LYS A 81 -6.26 33.41 15.72
C LYS A 81 -5.15 34.41 16.07
N ALA A 82 -3.89 34.12 15.73
CA ALA A 82 -2.77 35.03 15.98
C ALA A 82 -2.84 36.28 15.09
N GLU A 83 -3.16 36.11 13.81
CA GLU A 83 -3.32 37.21 12.84
C GLU A 83 -4.46 38.16 13.25
N LYS A 84 -5.65 37.62 13.55
CA LYS A 84 -6.79 38.43 14.04
C LYS A 84 -6.46 39.20 15.32
N ARG A 85 -5.62 38.65 16.20
CA ARG A 85 -5.18 39.33 17.43
C ARG A 85 -4.17 40.44 17.13
N ALA A 86 -3.29 40.24 16.14
CA ALA A 86 -2.32 41.24 15.73
C ALA A 86 -3.02 42.45 15.10
N GLU A 87 -3.98 42.22 14.20
CA GLU A 87 -4.79 43.25 13.53
C GLU A 87 -5.53 44.14 14.56
N LYS A 88 -6.30 43.53 15.46
CA LYS A 88 -7.00 44.25 16.55
C LYS A 88 -6.08 45.06 17.46
N ARG A 89 -4.83 44.63 17.64
CA ARG A 89 -3.83 45.37 18.43
C ARG A 89 -3.24 46.55 17.66
N GLY A 90 -3.09 46.42 16.33
CA GLY A 90 -2.69 47.51 15.45
C GLY A 90 -3.74 48.62 15.41
N GLU A 91 -5.02 48.27 15.21
CA GLU A 91 -6.13 49.23 15.19
C GLU A 91 -6.30 50.03 16.49
N LYS A 92 -6.00 49.41 17.65
CA LYS A 92 -6.08 50.10 18.95
C LYS A 92 -4.90 51.04 19.22
N ARG A 93 -3.82 50.95 18.45
CA ARG A 93 -2.57 51.68 18.68
C ARG A 93 -2.30 52.78 17.63
N GLY A 94 -3.03 52.78 16.52
CA GLY A 94 -3.06 53.87 15.53
C GLY A 94 -4.19 54.84 15.82
#